data_AF-A0A1G4KCW6-F1
#
_entry.id   AF-A0A1G4KCW6-F1
#
_cell.length_a   1.000
_cell.length_b   1.000
_cell.length_c   1.000
_cell.angle_alpha   90.00
_cell.angle_beta   90.00
_cell.angle_gamma   90.00
#
_symmetry.space_group_name_H-M   'P 1'
#
loop_
_entity.id
_entity.type
_entity.pdbx_description
1 polymer ?
#
loop_
_entity_poly.entity_id
_entity_poly.type
_entity_poly.pdbx_seq_one_letter_code
_entity_poly.pdbx_strand_id
1 'polypeptide(L)'
;MLLIRFRKVEISFGGGSGGSFLIYRNHGSRPDRDVQENTSLMEVRFLSQPSYKSENCAVRNPTHGRRGTKPELIMAYPYTFTARSDKTELVKTYLHKELSNLPTPSLIVDRSVFKGNCEKMLLNASLINADFRAHVKTHKTMEGTLLQLGSKNLTTKKIVVSTLMEAWGLLPLIEKGLIDDVLFSLPVLKSRLPELAELSTHVTHLRLMLDNKDQLDVLSEFSKKNKIDKKWSVFIKINMGTNRAGFEDDAFLDETLEYLLTTSIKDQVSLYGFYCHAGHSYSSSNVNQAKSFLLDEITSGNSACEKALKIDSSLKLQLSVGATPTAHASKVVDLSTLGQLYGKLELHAGNYPFCDLQQMSTGCIGPEQVSCKVLAEVISSYPGRGTKLPGEQLINAGVIALAREFGPLPGHGRIYSPKGYENWIVGRLSQEHGILTPLEEKATELIPLGTKVKIVPQHSCITAASYPWYFVVDNGNTVVDIWVPWRGW
;
A
#
# COMPACT_ATOMS: atom_id res chain seq x y z
N MET A 1 -22.66 -34.58 5.83
CA MET A 1 -22.43 -35.40 4.63
C MET A 1 -23.65 -35.24 3.73
N LEU A 2 -23.61 -34.30 2.78
CA LEU A 2 -24.67 -34.08 1.78
C LEU A 2 -23.94 -33.98 0.43
N LEU A 3 -24.08 -35.02 -0.38
CA LEU A 3 -23.48 -35.08 -1.72
C LEU A 3 -24.20 -34.12 -2.66
N ILE A 4 -23.48 -33.12 -3.17
CA ILE A 4 -23.93 -32.33 -4.33
C ILE A 4 -23.46 -33.07 -5.58
N ARG A 5 -24.40 -33.67 -6.34
CA ARG A 5 -24.12 -34.28 -7.64
C ARG A 5 -24.01 -33.17 -8.70
N PHE A 6 -22.85 -33.05 -9.32
CA PHE A 6 -22.66 -32.21 -10.50
C PHE A 6 -22.95 -33.02 -11.77
N ARG A 7 -23.87 -32.54 -12.62
CA ARG A 7 -24.05 -33.07 -13.98
C ARG A 7 -23.23 -32.21 -14.95
N LYS A 8 -22.30 -32.85 -15.66
CA LYS A 8 -21.60 -32.29 -16.82
C LYS A 8 -22.59 -32.30 -17.99
N VAL A 9 -22.84 -31.16 -18.61
CA VAL A 9 -23.58 -31.07 -19.87
C VAL A 9 -22.56 -30.77 -20.96
N GLU A 10 -22.31 -31.72 -21.85
CA GLU A 10 -21.49 -31.53 -23.05
C GLU A 10 -22.40 -31.07 -24.19
N ILE A 11 -22.09 -29.91 -24.76
CA ILE A 11 -22.68 -29.46 -26.03
C ILE A 11 -21.54 -29.53 -27.05
N SER A 12 -21.69 -30.39 -28.05
CA SER A 12 -20.75 -30.46 -29.17
C SER A 12 -21.12 -29.40 -30.21
N PHE A 13 -20.15 -28.56 -30.56
CA PHE A 13 -20.16 -27.86 -31.83
C PHE A 13 -19.04 -28.44 -32.69
N GLY A 14 -19.39 -28.87 -33.90
CA GLY A 14 -18.42 -29.40 -34.85
C GLY A 14 -17.42 -28.32 -35.25
N GLY A 15 -16.13 -28.65 -35.10
CA GLY A 15 -15.02 -27.97 -35.77
C GLY A 15 -14.16 -27.04 -34.89
N GLY A 16 -12.97 -27.52 -34.53
CA GLY A 16 -11.74 -26.72 -34.44
C GLY A 16 -11.44 -25.95 -33.14
N SER A 17 -10.45 -26.48 -32.38
CA SER A 17 -9.65 -25.85 -31.31
C SER A 17 -10.38 -25.27 -30.08
N GLY A 18 -10.19 -25.93 -28.94
CA GLY A 18 -10.89 -25.67 -27.68
C GLY A 18 -10.32 -24.55 -26.81
N GLY A 19 -11.23 -23.81 -26.18
CA GLY A 19 -11.02 -23.04 -24.96
C GLY A 19 -12.24 -23.22 -24.06
N SER A 20 -12.04 -23.49 -22.76
CA SER A 20 -13.12 -23.72 -21.79
C SER A 20 -13.48 -22.43 -21.05
N PHE A 21 -14.76 -22.07 -21.00
CA PHE A 21 -15.30 -21.02 -20.13
C PHE A 21 -16.31 -21.61 -19.14
N LEU A 22 -16.19 -21.26 -17.85
CA LEU A 22 -17.22 -21.53 -16.85
C LEU A 22 -18.24 -20.39 -16.84
N ILE A 23 -19.52 -20.71 -17.03
CA ILE A 23 -20.64 -19.78 -16.82
C ILE A 23 -21.40 -20.21 -15.56
N TYR A 24 -21.48 -19.33 -14.57
CA TYR A 24 -22.35 -19.50 -13.41
C TYR A 24 -23.68 -18.77 -13.66
N ARG A 25 -24.80 -19.51 -13.68
CA ARG A 25 -26.15 -18.93 -13.67
C ARG A 25 -26.81 -19.13 -12.30
N ASN A 26 -27.28 -18.04 -11.72
CA ASN A 26 -28.07 -18.01 -10.50
C ASN A 26 -29.56 -18.16 -10.87
N HIS A 27 -30.27 -19.13 -10.30
CA HIS A 27 -31.70 -19.32 -10.54
C HIS A 27 -32.52 -18.56 -9.51
N GLY A 28 -33.32 -17.59 -9.98
CA GLY A 28 -34.38 -16.96 -9.21
C GLY A 28 -35.38 -16.29 -10.14
N SER A 29 -36.61 -16.84 -10.19
CA SER A 29 -37.89 -16.20 -10.56
C SER A 29 -38.06 -15.56 -11.94
N ARG A 30 -38.96 -16.15 -12.74
CA ARG A 30 -39.66 -15.59 -13.93
C ARG A 30 -40.93 -14.83 -13.46
N PRO A 31 -41.51 -13.86 -14.23
CA PRO A 31 -42.24 -14.20 -15.47
C PRO A 31 -42.10 -13.23 -16.66
N ASP A 32 -42.29 -13.86 -17.83
CA ASP A 32 -42.81 -13.42 -19.13
C ASP A 32 -42.74 -11.95 -19.57
N ARG A 33 -42.09 -11.74 -20.73
CA ARG A 33 -42.67 -11.07 -21.91
C ARG A 33 -41.81 -11.30 -23.15
N ASP A 34 -42.48 -11.62 -24.26
CA ASP A 34 -41.97 -11.75 -25.61
C ASP A 34 -41.23 -10.49 -26.09
N VAL A 35 -40.02 -10.66 -26.65
CA VAL A 35 -39.43 -9.70 -27.60
C VAL A 35 -38.65 -10.48 -28.65
N GLN A 36 -39.07 -10.31 -29.91
CA GLN A 36 -38.42 -10.82 -31.12
C GLN A 36 -36.97 -10.35 -31.23
N GLU A 37 -36.05 -11.29 -31.54
CA GLU A 37 -34.69 -10.99 -31.97
C GLU A 37 -34.71 -10.36 -33.37
N ASN A 38 -34.26 -9.12 -33.48
CA ASN A 38 -33.84 -8.50 -34.74
C ASN A 38 -32.34 -8.20 -34.61
N THR A 39 -31.51 -9.05 -35.20
CA THR A 39 -30.06 -8.86 -35.30
C THR A 39 -29.74 -7.99 -36.51
N SER A 40 -29.55 -6.69 -36.29
CA SER A 40 -28.86 -5.82 -37.25
C SER A 40 -27.38 -5.74 -36.89
N LEU A 41 -26.53 -6.34 -37.72
CA LEU A 41 -25.08 -6.18 -37.68
C LEU A 41 -24.72 -4.73 -38.01
N MET A 42 -24.12 -4.02 -37.05
CA MET A 42 -23.53 -2.70 -37.26
C MET A 42 -22.00 -2.88 -37.38
N GLU A 43 -21.48 -2.70 -38.59
CA GLU A 43 -20.04 -2.61 -38.85
C GLU A 43 -19.45 -1.38 -38.14
N VAL A 44 -18.47 -1.59 -37.27
CA VAL A 44 -17.67 -0.50 -36.67
C VAL A 44 -16.47 -0.24 -37.60
N ARG A 45 -16.54 0.84 -38.38
CA ARG A 45 -15.38 1.39 -39.11
C ARG A 45 -14.53 2.25 -38.16
N PHE A 46 -13.24 1.93 -38.05
CA PHE A 46 -12.26 2.77 -37.37
C PHE A 46 -11.97 4.01 -38.22
N LEU A 47 -12.31 5.19 -37.71
CA LEU A 47 -11.87 6.48 -38.26
C LEU A 47 -10.52 6.87 -37.64
N SER A 48 -9.52 7.01 -38.49
CA SER A 48 -8.19 7.56 -38.19
C SER A 48 -8.29 9.03 -37.74
N GLN A 49 -7.65 9.37 -36.62
CA GLN A 49 -7.53 10.77 -36.15
C GLN A 49 -6.44 11.55 -36.90
N PRO A 50 -6.60 12.88 -37.06
CA PRO A 50 -5.61 13.74 -37.73
C PRO A 50 -4.49 14.19 -36.79
N SER A 51 -3.30 14.30 -37.36
CA SER A 51 -2.07 14.83 -36.77
C SER A 51 -2.19 16.31 -36.39
N TYR A 52 -1.92 16.66 -35.12
CA TYR A 52 -1.67 18.04 -34.70
C TYR A 52 -0.17 18.31 -34.67
N LYS A 53 0.28 19.23 -35.52
CA LYS A 53 1.58 19.92 -35.42
C LYS A 53 1.44 21.07 -34.41
N SER A 54 2.37 21.19 -33.48
CA SER A 54 2.65 22.46 -32.80
C SER A 54 4.12 22.80 -33.00
N GLU A 55 4.35 23.94 -33.63
CA GLU A 55 5.66 24.58 -33.80
C GLU A 55 5.95 25.54 -32.64
N ASN A 56 7.25 25.69 -32.37
CA ASN A 56 7.94 26.82 -31.77
C ASN A 56 7.96 26.97 -30.24
N CYS A 57 9.12 26.63 -29.66
CA CYS A 57 9.93 27.66 -28.99
C CYS A 57 11.43 27.31 -29.11
N ALA A 58 12.14 28.14 -29.87
CA ALA A 58 13.57 28.01 -30.14
C ALA A 58 14.39 28.65 -29.01
N VAL A 59 15.35 27.91 -28.44
CA VAL A 59 16.43 28.48 -27.62
C VAL A 59 17.73 28.31 -28.38
N ARG A 60 18.43 29.43 -28.57
CA ARG A 60 19.69 29.56 -29.33
C ARG A 60 20.85 28.89 -28.60
N ASN A 61 21.64 28.09 -29.32
CA ASN A 61 22.97 27.64 -28.94
C ASN A 61 24.05 28.69 -29.24
N PRO A 62 25.15 28.72 -28.48
CA PRO A 62 26.47 29.00 -29.02
C PRO A 62 27.35 27.74 -29.03
N THR A 63 28.03 27.55 -30.15
CA THR A 63 28.98 26.48 -30.46
C THR A 63 30.35 26.70 -29.81
N HIS A 64 30.98 25.66 -29.25
CA HIS A 64 32.32 25.13 -29.60
C HIS A 64 32.87 24.16 -28.52
N GLY A 65 33.47 23.04 -28.95
CA GLY A 65 34.47 22.29 -28.17
C GLY A 65 34.25 20.78 -28.06
N ARG A 66 34.91 20.02 -28.94
CA ARG A 66 34.95 18.54 -28.97
C ARG A 66 35.42 17.92 -27.64
N ARG A 67 34.72 16.89 -27.18
CA ARG A 67 35.28 15.59 -26.74
C ARG A 67 34.17 14.55 -26.77
N GLY A 68 34.43 13.43 -27.42
CA GLY A 68 33.46 12.35 -27.59
C GLY A 68 33.13 11.69 -26.27
N THR A 69 31.86 11.75 -25.90
CA THR A 69 31.17 10.70 -25.15
C THR A 69 29.92 10.40 -25.95
N LYS A 70 29.68 9.11 -26.25
CA LYS A 70 28.35 8.69 -26.72
C LYS A 70 27.35 9.17 -25.67
N PRO A 71 26.17 9.70 -26.03
CA PRO A 71 25.11 9.80 -25.05
C PRO A 71 24.80 8.36 -24.64
N GLU A 72 25.23 7.96 -23.46
CA GLU A 72 24.55 6.86 -22.78
C GLU A 72 23.09 7.31 -22.74
N LEU A 73 22.26 6.64 -23.54
CA LEU A 73 20.82 6.76 -23.43
C LEU A 73 20.51 6.31 -22.00
N ILE A 74 20.40 7.28 -21.08
CA ILE A 74 19.80 7.06 -19.76
C ILE A 74 18.49 6.34 -20.05
N MET A 75 18.39 5.09 -19.60
CA MET A 75 17.23 4.27 -19.88
C MET A 75 16.05 4.95 -19.20
N ALA A 76 15.17 5.56 -19.99
CA ALA A 76 13.98 6.20 -19.45
C ALA A 76 13.02 5.10 -18.95
N TYR A 77 12.81 5.04 -17.65
CA TYR A 77 11.88 4.11 -17.02
C TYR A 77 10.47 4.71 -16.93
N PRO A 78 9.41 3.89 -16.78
CA PRO A 78 8.02 4.38 -16.70
C PRO A 78 7.80 5.56 -15.74
N TYR A 79 8.59 5.66 -14.66
CA TYR A 79 8.49 6.77 -13.72
C TYR A 79 8.77 8.14 -14.36
N THR A 80 9.63 8.22 -15.38
CA THR A 80 9.97 9.47 -16.07
C THR A 80 8.84 10.01 -16.93
N PHE A 81 7.87 9.16 -17.30
CA PHE A 81 6.75 9.52 -18.16
C PHE A 81 5.44 9.77 -17.39
N THR A 82 5.41 9.48 -16.09
CA THR A 82 4.20 9.62 -15.30
C THR A 82 4.04 11.06 -14.82
N ALA A 83 3.13 11.81 -15.43
CA ALA A 83 2.82 13.16 -15.02
C ALA A 83 2.29 13.20 -13.58
N ARG A 84 2.64 14.25 -12.85
CA ARG A 84 2.18 14.53 -11.48
C ARG A 84 1.42 15.84 -11.44
N SER A 85 0.49 15.93 -10.50
CA SER A 85 -0.20 17.18 -10.18
C SER A 85 0.80 18.27 -9.77
N ASP A 86 0.62 19.49 -10.26
CA ASP A 86 1.47 20.62 -9.89
C ASP A 86 1.12 21.08 -8.47
N LYS A 87 2.00 20.78 -7.51
CA LYS A 87 1.82 21.18 -6.10
C LYS A 87 1.75 22.71 -5.96
N THR A 88 2.51 23.46 -6.76
CA THR A 88 2.60 24.93 -6.62
C THR A 88 1.26 25.57 -6.97
N GLU A 89 0.68 25.17 -8.10
CA GLU A 89 -0.64 25.68 -8.52
C GLU A 89 -1.75 25.22 -7.58
N LEU A 90 -1.69 23.98 -7.08
CA LEU A 90 -2.64 23.47 -6.09
C LEU A 90 -2.59 24.27 -4.78
N VAL A 91 -1.39 24.53 -4.25
CA VAL A 91 -1.22 25.34 -3.03
C VAL A 91 -1.75 26.75 -3.26
N LYS A 92 -1.37 27.42 -4.35
CA LYS A 92 -1.89 28.75 -4.71
C LYS A 92 -3.42 28.79 -4.78
N THR A 93 -4.04 27.72 -5.25
CA THR A 93 -5.50 27.64 -5.45
C THR A 93 -6.27 27.30 -4.18
N TYR A 94 -5.72 26.48 -3.29
CA TYR A 94 -6.47 25.85 -2.20
C TYR A 94 -5.96 26.14 -0.80
N LEU A 95 -4.78 26.73 -0.63
CA LEU A 95 -4.28 27.13 0.67
C LEU A 95 -5.27 28.10 1.34
N HIS A 96 -5.47 27.94 2.65
CA HIS A 96 -6.41 28.70 3.47
C HIS A 96 -7.91 28.54 3.12
N LYS A 97 -8.27 27.65 2.18
CA LYS A 97 -9.68 27.33 1.97
C LYS A 97 -10.22 26.45 3.09
N GLU A 98 -11.46 26.71 3.47
CA GLU A 98 -12.21 25.84 4.36
C GLU A 98 -12.63 24.55 3.65
N LEU A 99 -12.67 23.43 4.39
CA LEU A 99 -13.10 22.12 3.87
C LEU A 99 -14.52 22.17 3.26
N SER A 100 -15.40 23.03 3.79
CA SER A 100 -16.75 23.22 3.25
C SER A 100 -16.75 23.75 1.79
N ASN A 101 -15.68 24.41 1.37
CA ASN A 101 -15.53 25.02 0.04
C ASN A 101 -14.71 24.16 -0.93
N LEU A 102 -14.28 22.96 -0.52
CA LEU A 102 -13.52 22.07 -1.38
C LEU A 102 -14.42 21.29 -2.35
N PRO A 103 -13.91 20.98 -3.56
CA PRO A 103 -14.59 20.04 -4.43
C PRO A 103 -14.68 18.66 -3.74
N THR A 104 -15.80 17.98 -3.95
CA THR A 104 -16.01 16.60 -3.48
C THR A 104 -16.18 15.64 -4.66
N PRO A 105 -15.75 14.38 -4.53
CA PRO A 105 -15.06 13.82 -3.37
C PRO A 105 -13.58 14.26 -3.29
N SER A 106 -13.05 14.41 -2.07
CA SER A 106 -11.64 14.77 -1.86
C SER A 106 -11.03 14.09 -0.64
N LEU A 107 -9.73 13.78 -0.69
CA LEU A 107 -9.02 13.18 0.45
C LEU A 107 -8.46 14.26 1.37
N ILE A 108 -8.79 14.14 2.65
CA ILE A 108 -8.34 15.04 3.71
C ILE A 108 -7.38 14.29 4.63
N VAL A 109 -6.23 14.89 4.90
CA VAL A 109 -5.24 14.40 5.86
C VAL A 109 -5.08 15.41 6.99
N ASP A 110 -5.37 14.99 8.21
CA ASP A 110 -4.99 15.74 9.39
C ASP A 110 -3.51 15.50 9.71
N ARG A 111 -2.66 16.46 9.37
CA ARG A 111 -1.20 16.36 9.53
C ARG A 111 -0.80 16.28 10.99
N SER A 112 -1.54 16.91 11.90
CA SER A 112 -1.24 16.86 13.34
C SER A 112 -1.47 15.45 13.89
N VAL A 113 -2.58 14.81 13.52
CA VAL A 113 -2.84 13.40 13.89
C VAL A 113 -1.83 12.47 13.21
N PHE A 114 -1.55 12.66 11.91
CA PHE A 114 -0.56 11.88 11.16
C PHE A 114 0.81 11.90 11.84
N LYS A 115 1.28 13.10 12.19
CA LYS A 115 2.57 13.29 12.86
C LYS A 115 2.57 12.63 14.24
N GLY A 116 1.52 12.80 15.03
CA GLY A 116 1.40 12.14 16.33
C GLY A 116 1.46 10.61 16.23
N ASN A 117 0.87 10.02 15.18
CA ASN A 117 0.99 8.59 14.91
C ASN A 117 2.43 8.19 14.53
N CYS A 118 3.12 9.00 13.72
CA CYS A 118 4.54 8.83 13.38
C CYS A 118 5.42 8.74 14.62
N GLU A 119 5.30 9.74 15.50
CA GLU A 119 6.09 9.85 16.73
C GLU A 119 5.80 8.69 17.70
N LYS A 120 4.53 8.31 17.86
CA LYS A 120 4.14 7.17 18.71
C LYS A 120 4.73 5.85 18.22
N MET A 121 4.79 5.62 16.91
CA MET A 121 5.31 4.35 16.38
C MET A 121 6.82 4.22 16.57
N LEU A 122 7.56 5.32 16.39
CA LEU A 122 8.99 5.35 16.73
C LEU A 122 9.23 5.12 18.22
N LEU A 123 8.39 5.70 19.08
CA LEU A 123 8.43 5.44 20.52
C LEU A 123 8.17 3.96 20.83
N ASN A 124 7.13 3.37 20.24
CA ASN A 124 6.80 1.95 20.41
C ASN A 124 7.95 1.01 20.03
N ALA A 125 8.68 1.31 18.96
CA ALA A 125 9.87 0.53 18.59
C ALA A 125 11.00 0.71 19.61
N SER A 126 11.25 1.94 20.06
CA SER A 126 12.30 2.24 21.05
C SER A 126 12.06 1.57 22.40
N LEU A 127 10.80 1.43 22.84
CA LEU A 127 10.43 0.78 24.10
C LEU A 127 10.84 -0.70 24.17
N ILE A 128 10.94 -1.35 23.02
CA ILE A 128 11.39 -2.75 22.92
C ILE A 128 12.81 -2.87 22.33
N ASN A 129 13.57 -1.76 22.32
CA ASN A 129 14.93 -1.69 21.76
C ASN A 129 15.02 -2.21 20.30
N ALA A 130 13.96 -1.98 19.51
CA ALA A 130 13.93 -2.31 18.10
C ALA A 130 14.28 -1.08 17.24
N ASP A 131 14.96 -1.31 16.12
CA ASP A 131 14.98 -0.34 15.04
C ASP A 131 13.57 -0.17 14.45
N PHE A 132 13.34 0.87 13.67
CA PHE A 132 12.09 1.06 12.94
C PHE A 132 12.34 1.28 11.46
N ARG A 133 11.55 0.65 10.59
CA ARG A 133 11.57 0.85 9.14
C ARG A 133 10.19 1.27 8.65
N ALA A 134 10.08 2.52 8.21
CA ALA A 134 8.81 3.10 7.80
C ALA A 134 8.42 2.63 6.40
N HIS A 135 7.24 2.00 6.26
CA HIS A 135 6.72 1.67 4.95
C HIS A 135 5.90 2.84 4.39
N VAL A 136 6.32 3.39 3.26
CA VAL A 136 5.75 4.64 2.70
C VAL A 136 4.49 4.42 1.84
N LYS A 137 4.13 3.17 1.55
CA LYS A 137 3.12 2.80 0.52
C LYS A 137 1.72 3.37 0.77
N THR A 138 1.40 3.72 2.01
CA THR A 138 0.05 4.15 2.40
C THR A 138 -0.25 5.55 1.91
N HIS A 139 0.70 6.49 2.05
CA HIS A 139 0.52 7.87 1.61
C HIS A 139 1.28 8.15 0.30
N LYS A 140 2.46 7.55 0.10
CA LYS A 140 3.35 7.74 -1.06
C LYS A 140 3.67 9.21 -1.34
N THR A 141 3.97 9.98 -0.30
CA THR A 141 4.23 11.43 -0.39
C THR A 141 5.55 11.79 0.27
N MET A 142 6.23 12.81 -0.25
CA MET A 142 7.48 13.34 0.29
C MET A 142 7.31 13.79 1.74
N GLU A 143 6.25 14.56 1.99
CA GLU A 143 5.94 15.18 3.27
C GLU A 143 5.57 14.13 4.32
N GLY A 144 4.76 13.14 3.94
CA GLY A 144 4.41 12.04 4.81
C GLY A 144 5.63 11.21 5.18
N THR A 145 6.53 10.94 4.22
CA THR A 145 7.78 10.21 4.51
C THR A 145 8.65 11.01 5.47
N LEU A 146 8.82 12.32 5.26
CA LEU A 146 9.59 13.17 6.18
C LEU A 146 9.06 13.11 7.62
N LEU A 147 7.73 13.06 7.80
CA LEU A 147 7.12 12.89 9.13
C LEU A 147 7.37 11.49 9.70
N GLN A 148 7.36 10.43 8.87
CA GLN A 148 7.67 9.06 9.30
C GLN A 148 9.13 8.89 9.74
N LEU A 149 10.07 9.64 9.17
CA LEU A 149 11.48 9.62 9.57
C LEU A 149 11.69 10.16 11.00
N GLY A 150 10.68 10.84 11.56
CA GLY A 150 10.69 11.36 12.93
C GLY A 150 11.39 12.70 13.06
N SER A 151 11.44 13.20 14.29
CA SER A 151 12.15 14.43 14.64
C SER A 151 12.70 14.33 16.06
N LYS A 152 13.69 15.16 16.39
CA LYS A 152 14.35 15.20 17.70
C LYS A 152 15.12 13.90 18.00
N ASN A 153 14.78 13.21 19.09
CA ASN A 153 15.56 12.10 19.66
C ASN A 153 15.21 10.73 19.08
N LEU A 154 14.05 10.60 18.42
CA LEU A 154 13.61 9.35 17.82
C LEU A 154 13.48 9.56 16.32
N THR A 155 14.39 8.94 15.58
CA THR A 155 14.45 9.04 14.13
C THR A 155 14.74 7.68 13.51
N THR A 156 14.34 7.51 12.25
CA THR A 156 14.82 6.43 11.40
C THR A 156 15.28 6.99 10.07
N LYS A 157 16.22 6.29 9.42
CA LYS A 157 16.64 6.52 8.04
C LYS A 157 16.26 5.36 7.11
N LYS A 158 15.54 4.38 7.66
CA LYS A 158 15.18 3.14 7.00
C LYS A 158 13.74 3.19 6.50
N ILE A 159 13.54 2.92 5.22
CA ILE A 159 12.20 2.84 4.63
C ILE A 159 11.95 1.50 3.94
N VAL A 160 10.67 1.19 3.75
CA VAL A 160 10.18 0.18 2.79
C VAL A 160 9.36 0.87 1.72
N VAL A 161 9.66 0.58 0.46
CA VAL A 161 8.88 0.98 -0.72
C VAL A 161 8.22 -0.25 -1.36
N SER A 162 7.02 -0.06 -1.89
CA SER A 162 6.27 -1.10 -2.63
C SER A 162 6.42 -1.03 -4.14
N THR A 163 6.93 0.10 -4.65
CA THR A 163 7.14 0.35 -6.08
C THR A 163 8.44 1.13 -6.29
N LEU A 164 9.06 1.02 -7.48
CA LEU A 164 10.26 1.79 -7.81
C LEU A 164 9.94 3.28 -7.97
N MET A 165 8.75 3.61 -8.45
CA MET A 165 8.21 4.97 -8.46
C MET A 165 8.31 5.67 -7.09
N GLU A 166 8.06 4.96 -5.98
CA GLU A 166 8.24 5.53 -4.63
C GLU A 166 9.71 5.81 -4.32
N ALA A 167 10.63 4.89 -4.65
CA ALA A 167 12.05 5.05 -4.39
C ALA A 167 12.63 6.24 -5.18
N TRP A 168 12.35 6.30 -6.48
CA TRP A 168 12.77 7.42 -7.33
C TRP A 168 12.15 8.74 -6.89
N GLY A 169 10.87 8.71 -6.50
CA GLY A 169 10.19 9.88 -5.94
C GLY A 169 10.83 10.44 -4.67
N LEU A 170 11.52 9.58 -3.91
CA LEU A 170 12.21 9.90 -2.66
C LEU A 170 13.68 10.27 -2.82
N LEU A 171 14.22 10.31 -4.06
CA LEU A 171 15.61 10.72 -4.32
C LEU A 171 16.01 12.01 -3.59
N PRO A 172 15.19 13.08 -3.55
CA PRO A 172 15.54 14.29 -2.82
C PRO A 172 15.82 14.10 -1.32
N LEU A 173 15.24 13.09 -0.65
CA LEU A 173 15.54 12.77 0.75
C LEU A 173 16.75 11.84 0.88
N ILE A 174 16.95 10.97 -0.11
CA ILE A 174 18.11 10.08 -0.20
C ILE A 174 19.40 10.89 -0.39
N GLU A 175 19.40 11.82 -1.36
CA GLU A 175 20.54 12.70 -1.66
C GLU A 175 20.90 13.64 -0.51
N LYS A 176 19.92 14.00 0.33
CA LYS A 176 20.13 14.78 1.56
C LYS A 176 20.63 13.94 2.75
N GLY A 177 20.77 12.62 2.59
CA GLY A 177 21.20 11.71 3.65
C GLY A 177 20.18 11.51 4.77
N LEU A 178 18.92 11.90 4.54
CA LEU A 178 17.81 11.66 5.46
C LEU A 178 17.29 10.21 5.37
N ILE A 179 17.47 9.59 4.20
CA ILE A 179 17.18 8.18 3.95
C ILE A 179 18.46 7.56 3.41
N ASP A 180 18.95 6.50 4.04
CA ASP A 180 20.14 5.78 3.59
C ASP A 180 19.89 4.28 3.37
N ASP A 181 18.79 3.74 3.90
CA ASP A 181 18.45 2.32 3.78
C ASP A 181 17.04 2.13 3.22
N VAL A 182 16.96 1.64 1.98
CA VAL A 182 15.70 1.46 1.24
C VAL A 182 15.51 -0.03 0.98
N LEU A 183 14.42 -0.59 1.49
CA LEU A 183 13.98 -1.94 1.15
C LEU A 183 12.89 -1.89 0.07
N PHE A 184 13.12 -2.58 -1.04
CA PHE A 184 12.08 -2.88 -2.01
C PHE A 184 11.31 -4.14 -1.59
N SER A 185 10.00 -4.02 -1.36
CA SER A 185 9.22 -5.04 -0.65
C SER A 185 8.81 -6.26 -1.48
N LEU A 186 8.95 -6.22 -2.81
CA LEU A 186 8.64 -7.35 -3.67
C LEU A 186 9.87 -8.26 -3.81
N PRO A 187 9.67 -9.59 -3.94
CA PRO A 187 10.75 -10.50 -4.32
C PRO A 187 11.42 -10.07 -5.63
N VAL A 188 12.66 -10.52 -5.82
CA VAL A 188 13.53 -10.13 -6.95
C VAL A 188 12.79 -10.12 -8.29
N LEU A 189 12.73 -8.94 -8.92
CA LEU A 189 12.12 -8.73 -10.24
C LEU A 189 13.19 -8.74 -11.33
N LYS A 190 13.40 -9.89 -12.00
CA LYS A 190 14.41 -10.06 -13.05
C LYS A 190 14.37 -8.96 -14.12
N SER A 191 13.17 -8.55 -14.54
CA SER A 191 12.97 -7.51 -15.57
C SER A 191 13.32 -6.09 -15.13
N ARG A 192 13.41 -5.84 -13.82
CA ARG A 192 13.67 -4.51 -13.23
C ARG A 192 15.07 -4.40 -12.61
N LEU A 193 15.92 -5.44 -12.73
CA LEU A 193 17.30 -5.39 -12.23
C LEU A 193 18.15 -4.24 -12.78
N PRO A 194 18.03 -3.83 -14.07
CA PRO A 194 18.72 -2.62 -14.54
C PRO A 194 18.35 -1.37 -13.74
N GLU A 195 17.07 -1.15 -13.49
CA GLU A 195 16.57 0.01 -12.75
C GLU A 195 16.98 -0.04 -11.27
N LEU A 196 16.94 -1.23 -10.66
CA LEU A 196 17.42 -1.45 -9.29
C LEU A 196 18.93 -1.21 -9.19
N ALA A 197 19.71 -1.60 -10.20
CA ALA A 197 21.15 -1.36 -10.23
C ALA A 197 21.45 0.14 -10.33
N GLU A 198 20.73 0.86 -11.18
CA GLU A 198 20.83 2.32 -11.26
C GLU A 198 20.45 2.97 -9.92
N LEU A 199 19.30 2.62 -9.34
CA LEU A 199 18.87 3.10 -8.03
C LEU A 199 19.91 2.83 -6.93
N SER A 200 20.61 1.68 -7.00
CA SER A 200 21.64 1.31 -6.03
C SER A 200 22.87 2.23 -6.03
N THR A 201 23.05 3.04 -7.07
CA THR A 201 24.10 4.07 -7.16
C THR A 201 23.74 5.33 -6.36
N HIS A 202 22.43 5.61 -6.18
CA HIS A 202 21.93 6.72 -5.39
C HIS A 202 21.68 6.35 -3.93
N VAL A 203 21.25 5.11 -3.68
CA VAL A 203 20.92 4.62 -2.33
C VAL A 203 22.13 3.94 -1.70
N THR A 204 22.59 4.45 -0.55
CA THR A 204 23.68 3.85 0.22
C THR A 204 23.46 2.36 0.46
N HIS A 205 22.29 2.01 1.01
CA HIS A 205 21.89 0.65 1.32
C HIS A 205 20.56 0.29 0.65
N LEU A 206 20.62 -0.11 -0.63
CA LEU A 206 19.48 -0.74 -1.29
C LEU A 206 19.39 -2.21 -0.87
N ARG A 207 18.23 -2.60 -0.34
CA ARG A 207 17.90 -3.96 0.10
C ARG A 207 16.82 -4.55 -0.80
N LEU A 208 16.94 -5.82 -1.14
CA LEU A 208 15.94 -6.57 -1.90
C LEU A 208 15.28 -7.64 -1.02
N MET A 209 14.10 -8.10 -1.43
CA MET A 209 13.43 -9.24 -0.82
C MET A 209 13.71 -10.51 -1.62
N LEU A 210 13.87 -11.63 -0.94
CA LEU A 210 14.06 -12.95 -1.53
C LEU A 210 13.11 -13.96 -0.88
N ASP A 211 12.41 -14.75 -1.69
CA ASP A 211 11.53 -15.84 -1.23
C ASP A 211 11.63 -17.13 -2.05
N ASN A 212 12.63 -17.21 -2.95
CA ASN A 212 12.92 -18.41 -3.71
C ASN A 212 14.42 -18.52 -4.02
N LYS A 213 14.99 -19.73 -3.93
CA LYS A 213 16.41 -20.00 -4.19
C LYS A 213 16.90 -19.51 -5.55
N ASP A 214 16.12 -19.68 -6.62
CA ASP A 214 16.49 -19.32 -8.00
C ASP A 214 16.74 -17.82 -8.16
N GLN A 215 16.20 -17.00 -7.26
CA GLN A 215 16.44 -15.55 -7.26
C GLN A 215 17.91 -15.21 -6.97
N LEU A 216 18.65 -16.09 -6.27
CA LEU A 216 20.09 -15.95 -6.05
C LEU A 216 20.87 -16.04 -7.36
N ASP A 217 20.52 -17.00 -8.21
CA ASP A 217 21.16 -17.17 -9.52
C ASP A 217 20.84 -16.00 -10.43
N VAL A 218 19.58 -15.55 -10.43
CA VAL A 218 19.15 -14.35 -11.18
C VAL A 218 19.98 -13.12 -10.80
N LEU A 219 20.25 -12.91 -9.51
CA LEU A 219 21.09 -11.79 -9.05
C LEU A 219 22.57 -11.99 -9.43
N SER A 220 23.11 -13.19 -9.22
CA SER A 220 24.52 -13.51 -9.53
C SER A 220 24.82 -13.38 -11.02
N GLU A 221 23.98 -13.94 -11.88
CA GLU A 221 24.09 -13.84 -13.33
C GLU A 221 24.02 -12.40 -13.82
N PHE A 222 23.07 -11.61 -13.29
CA PHE A 222 22.94 -10.21 -13.64
C PHE A 222 24.18 -9.40 -13.24
N SER A 223 24.70 -9.59 -12.03
CA SER A 223 25.92 -8.91 -11.58
C SER A 223 27.14 -9.28 -12.42
N LYS A 224 27.34 -10.58 -12.71
CA LYS A 224 28.46 -11.05 -13.53
C LYS A 224 28.39 -10.51 -14.96
N LYS A 225 27.20 -10.57 -15.58
CA LYS A 225 26.97 -10.08 -16.95
C LYS A 225 27.23 -8.58 -17.07
N ASN A 226 26.82 -7.79 -16.09
CA ASN A 226 26.92 -6.32 -16.13
C ASN A 226 28.14 -5.78 -15.36
N LYS A 227 29.02 -6.65 -14.84
CA LYS A 227 30.23 -6.28 -14.08
C LYS A 227 29.93 -5.37 -12.88
N ILE A 228 28.91 -5.73 -12.10
CA ILE A 228 28.51 -4.99 -10.89
C ILE A 228 29.32 -5.53 -9.71
N ASP A 229 30.18 -4.68 -9.14
CA ASP A 229 31.03 -5.03 -7.99
C ASP A 229 30.28 -4.97 -6.65
N LYS A 230 29.24 -4.13 -6.55
CA LYS A 230 28.42 -3.99 -5.32
C LYS A 230 27.56 -5.23 -5.14
N LYS A 231 27.68 -5.89 -3.98
CA LYS A 231 26.82 -7.03 -3.61
C LYS A 231 25.36 -6.59 -3.44
N TRP A 232 24.44 -7.41 -3.93
CA TRP A 232 23.02 -7.28 -3.62
C TRP A 232 22.78 -7.65 -2.16
N SER A 233 22.27 -6.71 -1.38
CA SER A 233 21.93 -7.00 0.01
C SER A 233 20.48 -7.45 0.11
N VAL A 234 20.23 -8.62 0.69
CA VAL A 234 18.91 -9.25 0.68
C VAL A 234 18.36 -9.51 2.07
N PHE A 235 17.06 -9.31 2.21
CA PHE A 235 16.26 -9.96 3.24
C PHE A 235 15.69 -11.26 2.68
N ILE A 236 15.75 -12.35 3.46
CA ILE A 236 14.97 -13.55 3.18
C ILE A 236 13.61 -13.42 3.85
N LYS A 237 12.55 -13.53 3.04
CA LYS A 237 11.16 -13.47 3.50
C LYS A 237 10.78 -14.78 4.16
N ILE A 238 10.28 -14.73 5.39
CA ILE A 238 9.74 -15.90 6.08
C ILE A 238 8.22 -15.83 6.06
N ASN A 239 7.58 -16.95 5.71
CA ASN A 239 6.16 -17.17 5.91
C ASN A 239 5.93 -17.65 7.35
N MET A 240 5.02 -16.97 8.04
CA MET A 240 4.59 -17.29 9.40
C MET A 240 3.07 -17.45 9.49
N GLY A 241 2.44 -17.90 8.39
CA GLY A 241 1.01 -18.22 8.32
C GLY A 241 0.13 -17.27 7.49
N THR A 242 0.67 -16.19 6.92
CA THR A 242 -0.12 -15.35 5.98
C THR A 242 -0.29 -16.03 4.62
N ASN A 243 0.60 -16.96 4.25
CA ASN A 243 0.56 -17.71 3.00
C ASN A 243 0.51 -16.81 1.74
N ARG A 244 1.23 -15.68 1.79
CA ARG A 244 1.33 -14.72 0.68
C ARG A 244 2.63 -14.87 -0.10
N ALA A 245 3.75 -14.97 0.62
CA ALA A 245 5.12 -15.04 0.12
C ALA A 245 6.03 -15.42 1.28
N GLY A 246 7.22 -15.92 0.96
CA GLY A 246 8.23 -16.32 1.93
C GLY A 246 8.41 -17.82 2.05
N PHE A 247 9.56 -18.20 2.57
CA PHE A 247 9.89 -19.57 2.90
C PHE A 247 9.16 -20.05 4.14
N GLU A 248 8.75 -21.31 4.13
CA GLU A 248 8.41 -22.02 5.36
C GLU A 248 9.70 -22.38 6.11
N ASP A 249 9.57 -22.75 7.39
CA ASP A 249 10.68 -23.27 8.18
C ASP A 249 10.95 -24.75 7.81
N ASP A 250 11.48 -24.98 6.61
CA ASP A 250 11.67 -26.31 6.02
C ASP A 250 13.05 -26.51 5.36
N ALA A 251 13.23 -27.66 4.72
CA ALA A 251 14.48 -28.01 4.04
C ALA A 251 14.82 -27.06 2.87
N PHE A 252 13.82 -26.43 2.24
CA PHE A 252 14.05 -25.52 1.12
C PHE A 252 14.66 -24.20 1.60
N LEU A 253 14.27 -23.71 2.78
CA LEU A 253 14.96 -22.61 3.46
C LEU A 253 16.41 -23.00 3.78
N ASP A 254 16.62 -24.18 4.36
CA ASP A 254 17.96 -24.64 4.76
C ASP A 254 18.90 -24.75 3.54
N GLU A 255 18.44 -25.35 2.45
CA GLU A 255 19.17 -25.42 1.19
C GLU A 255 19.47 -24.04 0.59
N THR A 256 18.56 -23.08 0.74
CA THR A 256 18.75 -21.71 0.24
C THR A 256 19.83 -20.98 1.04
N LEU A 257 19.82 -21.14 2.36
CA LEU A 257 20.83 -20.55 3.25
C LEU A 257 22.22 -21.13 2.98
N GLU A 258 22.32 -22.46 2.90
CA GLU A 258 23.56 -23.14 2.55
C GLU A 258 24.08 -22.66 1.19
N TYR A 259 23.21 -22.62 0.18
CA TYR A 259 23.58 -22.16 -1.15
C TYR A 259 24.09 -20.71 -1.18
N LEU A 260 23.42 -19.79 -0.47
CA LEU A 260 23.83 -18.39 -0.38
C LEU A 260 25.16 -18.23 0.35
N LEU A 261 25.36 -18.93 1.47
CA LEU A 261 26.46 -18.65 2.41
C LEU A 261 27.75 -19.42 2.10
N THR A 262 27.68 -20.60 1.48
CA THR A 262 28.87 -21.46 1.29
C THR A 262 29.38 -21.52 -0.16
N THR A 263 28.60 -21.05 -1.14
CA THR A 263 29.02 -21.04 -2.55
C THR A 263 29.52 -19.67 -3.04
N SER A 264 29.89 -19.58 -4.33
CA SER A 264 30.29 -18.33 -4.99
C SER A 264 29.18 -17.26 -5.03
N ILE A 265 27.93 -17.61 -4.72
CA ILE A 265 26.82 -16.64 -4.63
C ILE A 265 27.12 -15.53 -3.63
N LYS A 266 27.79 -15.86 -2.51
CA LYS A 266 28.17 -14.88 -1.48
C LYS A 266 29.06 -13.74 -1.98
N ASP A 267 29.68 -13.91 -3.14
CA ASP A 267 30.51 -12.88 -3.77
C ASP A 267 29.67 -11.81 -4.49
N GLN A 268 28.42 -12.12 -4.84
CA GLN A 268 27.49 -11.17 -5.47
C GLN A 268 26.28 -10.82 -4.60
N VAL A 269 25.96 -11.62 -3.58
CA VAL A 269 24.79 -11.44 -2.72
C VAL A 269 25.21 -11.51 -1.25
N SER A 270 24.68 -10.63 -0.41
CA SER A 270 24.90 -10.63 1.04
C SER A 270 23.58 -10.74 1.80
N LEU A 271 23.52 -11.65 2.76
CA LEU A 271 22.38 -11.78 3.67
C LEU A 271 22.39 -10.63 4.68
N TYR A 272 21.39 -9.76 4.62
CA TYR A 272 21.19 -8.72 5.63
C TYR A 272 20.38 -9.23 6.82
N GLY A 273 19.44 -10.15 6.58
CA GLY A 273 18.61 -10.71 7.63
C GLY A 273 17.31 -11.32 7.12
N PHE A 274 16.32 -11.40 8.00
CA PHE A 274 15.04 -12.04 7.75
C PHE A 274 13.88 -11.07 7.93
N TYR A 275 12.82 -11.26 7.13
CA TYR A 275 11.68 -10.35 7.07
C TYR A 275 10.35 -11.11 7.21
N CYS A 276 9.67 -10.94 8.34
CA CYS A 276 8.33 -11.49 8.60
C CYS A 276 7.26 -10.41 8.37
N HIS A 277 6.04 -10.80 7.98
CA HIS A 277 4.94 -9.85 7.87
C HIS A 277 3.62 -10.55 8.17
N ALA A 278 3.07 -10.31 9.35
CA ALA A 278 1.78 -10.82 9.78
C ALA A 278 0.63 -10.03 9.14
N GLY A 279 0.46 -10.18 7.82
CA GLY A 279 -0.71 -9.64 7.12
C GLY A 279 -2.04 -10.17 7.68
N HIS A 280 -2.04 -11.36 8.27
CA HIS A 280 -3.22 -11.93 8.93
C HIS A 280 -3.54 -11.27 10.29
N SER A 281 -2.64 -10.46 10.86
CA SER A 281 -2.89 -9.72 12.12
C SER A 281 -4.00 -8.69 12.01
N TYR A 282 -4.42 -8.32 10.80
CA TYR A 282 -5.57 -7.45 10.56
C TYR A 282 -6.90 -8.11 10.94
N SER A 283 -6.91 -9.42 11.22
CA SER A 283 -8.06 -10.14 11.79
C SER A 283 -8.15 -10.06 13.31
N SER A 284 -7.16 -9.44 13.98
CA SER A 284 -7.18 -9.23 15.44
C SER A 284 -8.44 -8.47 15.84
N SER A 285 -8.92 -8.70 17.06
CA SER A 285 -10.02 -7.92 17.66
C SER A 285 -9.61 -7.16 18.92
N ASN A 286 -8.38 -7.34 19.40
CA ASN A 286 -7.82 -6.65 20.55
C ASN A 286 -6.28 -6.65 20.52
N VAL A 287 -5.69 -5.83 21.40
CA VAL A 287 -4.24 -5.67 21.53
C VAL A 287 -3.52 -6.98 21.87
N ASN A 288 -4.13 -7.87 22.67
CA ASN A 288 -3.47 -9.13 23.07
C ASN A 288 -3.34 -10.10 21.90
N GLN A 289 -4.34 -10.18 21.01
CA GLN A 289 -4.24 -10.97 19.78
C GLN A 289 -3.16 -10.40 18.84
N ALA A 290 -3.14 -9.08 18.64
CA ALA A 290 -2.09 -8.44 17.85
C ALA A 290 -0.69 -8.65 18.44
N LYS A 291 -0.57 -8.65 19.77
CA LYS A 291 0.66 -9.02 20.49
C LYS A 291 1.06 -10.47 20.23
N SER A 292 0.12 -11.42 20.25
CA SER A 292 0.42 -12.83 19.95
C SER A 292 1.05 -12.97 18.56
N PHE A 293 0.44 -12.35 17.55
CA PHE A 293 0.98 -12.37 16.20
C PHE A 293 2.38 -11.74 16.12
N LEU A 294 2.66 -10.67 16.87
CA LEU A 294 4.00 -10.09 16.94
C LEU A 294 5.03 -11.09 17.49
N LEU A 295 4.68 -11.81 18.55
CA LEU A 295 5.56 -12.83 19.15
C LEU A 295 5.81 -13.99 18.18
N ASP A 296 4.79 -14.40 17.41
CA ASP A 296 4.92 -15.41 16.36
C ASP A 296 5.86 -14.93 15.25
N GLU A 297 5.72 -13.68 14.79
CA GLU A 297 6.63 -13.07 13.80
C GLU A 297 8.09 -13.09 14.26
N ILE A 298 8.33 -12.70 15.52
CA ILE A 298 9.66 -12.69 16.12
C ILE A 298 10.20 -14.10 16.22
N THR A 299 9.41 -15.05 16.71
CA THR A 299 9.82 -16.45 16.90
C THR A 299 10.22 -17.10 15.57
N SER A 300 9.37 -16.98 14.54
CA SER A 300 9.65 -17.57 13.23
C SER A 300 10.89 -16.96 12.57
N GLY A 301 11.03 -15.63 12.59
CA GLY A 301 12.20 -14.98 12.00
C GLY A 301 13.47 -15.23 12.81
N ASN A 302 13.38 -15.36 14.14
CA ASN A 302 14.52 -15.67 14.99
C ASN A 302 15.03 -17.11 14.79
N SER A 303 14.14 -18.08 14.52
CA SER A 303 14.52 -19.44 14.10
C SER A 303 15.39 -19.40 12.84
N ALA A 304 14.98 -18.62 11.84
CA ALA A 304 15.75 -18.45 10.61
C ALA A 304 17.10 -17.75 10.83
N CYS A 305 17.16 -16.77 11.73
CA CYS A 305 18.43 -16.16 12.17
C CYS A 305 19.39 -17.20 12.77
N GLU A 306 18.88 -18.07 13.66
CA GLU A 306 19.67 -19.13 14.29
C GLU A 306 20.25 -20.09 13.23
N LYS A 307 19.43 -20.52 12.27
CA LYS A 307 19.86 -21.39 11.16
C LYS A 307 21.00 -20.77 10.35
N ALA A 308 20.89 -19.49 9.99
CA ALA A 308 21.96 -18.81 9.26
C ALA A 308 23.26 -18.69 10.07
N LEU A 309 23.18 -18.40 11.38
CA LEU A 309 24.36 -18.29 12.25
C LEU A 309 25.06 -19.63 12.51
N LYS A 310 24.34 -20.76 12.40
CA LYS A 310 24.96 -22.10 12.45
C LYS A 310 25.86 -22.37 11.25
N ILE A 311 25.56 -21.76 10.09
CA ILE A 311 26.35 -21.87 8.86
C ILE A 311 27.51 -20.85 8.88
N ASP A 312 27.23 -19.60 9.24
CA ASP A 312 28.22 -18.53 9.36
C ASP A 312 27.96 -17.69 10.62
N SER A 313 28.75 -17.95 11.67
CA SER A 313 28.65 -17.27 12.96
C SER A 313 29.13 -15.82 12.95
N SER A 314 29.72 -15.35 11.85
CA SER A 314 30.19 -13.96 11.71
C SER A 314 29.09 -12.99 11.26
N LEU A 315 27.94 -13.50 10.84
CA LEU A 315 26.83 -12.70 10.33
C LEU A 315 26.28 -11.73 11.39
N LYS A 316 25.91 -10.53 10.94
CA LYS A 316 25.20 -9.52 11.74
C LYS A 316 23.81 -9.33 11.13
N LEU A 317 22.83 -10.07 11.64
CA LEU A 317 21.52 -10.19 11.03
C LEU A 317 20.52 -9.16 11.56
N GLN A 318 19.69 -8.63 10.68
CA GLN A 318 18.50 -7.88 11.03
C GLN A 318 17.28 -8.83 11.05
N LEU A 319 16.53 -8.84 12.15
CA LEU A 319 15.23 -9.49 12.24
C LEU A 319 14.14 -8.43 12.11
N SER A 320 13.57 -8.29 10.90
CA SER A 320 12.54 -7.30 10.61
C SER A 320 11.15 -7.94 10.66
N VAL A 321 10.29 -7.44 11.54
CA VAL A 321 8.93 -7.97 11.75
C VAL A 321 7.92 -6.84 11.75
N GLY A 322 6.66 -7.14 11.44
CA GLY A 322 5.59 -6.20 11.71
C GLY A 322 4.51 -6.08 10.64
N ALA A 323 3.36 -5.68 11.14
CA ALA A 323 2.28 -5.03 10.43
C ALA A 323 1.79 -3.89 11.32
N THR A 324 0.93 -3.00 10.81
CA THR A 324 0.41 -1.91 11.65
C THR A 324 -0.25 -2.43 12.95
N PRO A 325 -1.05 -3.51 12.96
CA PRO A 325 -1.62 -4.03 14.21
C PRO A 325 -0.54 -4.51 15.19
N THR A 326 0.40 -5.34 14.73
CA THR A 326 1.46 -5.90 15.59
C THR A 326 2.42 -4.82 16.09
N ALA A 327 2.78 -3.84 15.26
CA ALA A 327 3.60 -2.69 15.67
C ALA A 327 2.92 -1.74 16.67
N HIS A 328 1.57 -1.64 16.66
CA HIS A 328 0.86 -0.94 17.74
C HIS A 328 0.89 -1.72 19.05
N ALA A 329 0.81 -3.06 18.97
CA ALA A 329 0.84 -3.93 20.13
C ALA A 329 2.23 -4.05 20.78
N SER A 330 3.30 -3.67 20.07
CA SER A 330 4.67 -3.75 20.58
C SER A 330 4.89 -2.99 21.90
N LYS A 331 4.13 -1.93 22.16
CA LYS A 331 4.20 -1.13 23.40
C LYS A 331 3.89 -1.92 24.68
N VAL A 332 3.25 -3.09 24.57
CA VAL A 332 2.91 -3.99 25.69
C VAL A 332 3.61 -5.36 25.57
N VAL A 333 4.60 -5.47 24.70
CA VAL A 333 5.42 -6.67 24.57
C VAL A 333 6.53 -6.62 25.61
N ASP A 334 6.70 -7.74 26.30
CA ASP A 334 7.85 -8.00 27.14
C ASP A 334 8.75 -8.97 26.38
N LEU A 335 9.90 -8.50 25.90
CA LEU A 335 10.83 -9.34 25.17
C LEU A 335 11.57 -10.32 26.08
N SER A 336 11.56 -10.14 27.40
CA SER A 336 12.22 -11.07 28.32
C SER A 336 11.56 -12.46 28.35
N THR A 337 10.31 -12.55 27.88
CA THR A 337 9.62 -13.83 27.69
C THR A 337 10.13 -14.60 26.48
N LEU A 338 10.84 -13.92 25.57
CA LEU A 338 11.51 -14.55 24.45
C LEU A 338 12.92 -14.96 24.89
N GLY A 339 13.39 -16.10 24.38
CA GLY A 339 14.75 -16.55 24.59
C GLY A 339 15.78 -15.66 23.89
N GLN A 340 16.97 -16.20 23.65
CA GLN A 340 18.02 -15.49 22.93
C GLN A 340 17.54 -15.03 21.54
N LEU A 341 17.73 -13.73 21.25
CA LEU A 341 17.57 -13.18 19.91
C LEU A 341 18.90 -13.27 19.15
N TYR A 342 18.85 -13.86 17.96
CA TYR A 342 19.99 -14.07 17.06
C TYR A 342 20.13 -12.96 16.02
N GLY A 343 19.12 -12.10 15.87
CA GLY A 343 19.15 -10.92 15.01
C GLY A 343 18.80 -9.65 15.79
N LYS A 344 19.29 -8.51 15.30
CA LYS A 344 18.85 -7.20 15.81
C LYS A 344 17.38 -6.99 15.42
N LEU A 345 16.52 -6.72 16.40
CA LEU A 345 15.09 -6.53 16.12
C LEU A 345 14.84 -5.20 15.39
N GLU A 346 13.95 -5.25 14.40
CA GLU A 346 13.42 -4.09 13.67
C GLU A 346 11.91 -4.25 13.51
N LEU A 347 11.15 -3.22 13.83
CA LEU A 347 9.73 -3.15 13.49
C LEU A 347 9.53 -2.46 12.14
N HIS A 348 8.54 -2.90 11.38
CA HIS A 348 8.09 -2.19 10.19
C HIS A 348 6.57 -2.09 10.11
N ALA A 349 6.07 -0.91 9.72
CA ALA A 349 4.66 -0.63 9.53
C ALA A 349 4.45 0.49 8.53
N GLY A 350 3.27 0.56 7.91
CA GLY A 350 2.98 1.56 6.87
C GLY A 350 1.63 2.25 6.95
N ASN A 351 0.59 1.55 7.41
CA ASN A 351 -0.75 2.13 7.48
C ASN A 351 -0.93 3.10 8.66
N TYR A 352 -0.13 2.90 9.72
CA TYR A 352 -0.21 3.64 10.99
C TYR A 352 -0.24 5.17 10.93
N PRO A 353 0.33 5.87 9.92
CA PRO A 353 0.20 7.32 9.86
C PRO A 353 -1.24 7.76 9.53
N PHE A 354 -1.93 6.99 8.68
CA PHE A 354 -3.32 7.24 8.29
C PHE A 354 -4.33 6.59 9.23
N CYS A 355 -4.15 5.30 9.53
CA CYS A 355 -5.19 4.44 10.10
C CYS A 355 -6.49 4.47 9.28
N ASP A 356 -7.44 3.62 9.64
CA ASP A 356 -8.73 3.44 8.96
C ASP A 356 -9.65 2.55 9.79
N LEU A 357 -10.84 2.22 9.27
CA LEU A 357 -11.77 1.32 9.95
C LEU A 357 -11.18 -0.08 10.17
N GLN A 358 -10.36 -0.58 9.24
CA GLN A 358 -9.70 -1.88 9.41
C GLN A 358 -8.67 -1.85 10.56
N GLN A 359 -7.96 -0.73 10.77
CA GLN A 359 -7.16 -0.58 11.98
C GLN A 359 -8.01 -0.47 13.24
N MET A 360 -9.11 0.29 13.20
CA MET A 360 -10.02 0.42 14.35
C MET A 360 -10.58 -0.94 14.79
N SER A 361 -10.90 -1.84 13.84
CA SER A 361 -11.43 -3.16 14.18
C SER A 361 -10.46 -4.04 14.98
N THR A 362 -9.16 -3.74 14.93
CA THR A 362 -8.15 -4.48 15.69
C THR A 362 -8.16 -4.19 17.18
N GLY A 363 -8.88 -3.14 17.61
CA GLY A 363 -8.85 -2.66 18.99
C GLY A 363 -7.50 -2.05 19.40
N CYS A 364 -6.56 -1.87 18.47
CA CYS A 364 -5.23 -1.30 18.76
C CYS A 364 -5.21 0.24 18.72
N ILE A 365 -6.19 0.86 18.04
CA ILE A 365 -6.30 2.31 17.88
C ILE A 365 -7.74 2.80 18.02
N GLY A 366 -7.89 4.06 18.43
CA GLY A 366 -9.17 4.76 18.49
C GLY A 366 -9.44 5.67 17.27
N PRO A 367 -10.69 6.17 17.11
CA PRO A 367 -11.07 7.05 16.00
C PRO A 367 -10.27 8.36 15.92
N GLU A 368 -9.77 8.86 17.05
CA GLU A 368 -8.92 10.05 17.14
C GLU A 368 -7.55 9.86 16.48
N GLN A 369 -7.11 8.61 16.28
CA GLN A 369 -5.86 8.29 15.59
C GLN A 369 -6.02 8.16 14.08
N VAL A 370 -7.26 8.19 13.56
CA VAL A 370 -7.48 8.18 12.12
C VAL A 370 -7.19 9.57 11.58
N SER A 371 -6.13 9.75 10.80
CA SER A 371 -5.78 11.05 10.21
C SER A 371 -6.41 11.25 8.83
N CYS A 372 -6.69 10.17 8.09
CA CYS A 372 -7.21 10.20 6.72
C CYS A 372 -8.74 10.08 6.67
N LYS A 373 -9.41 11.00 5.95
CA LYS A 373 -10.86 10.94 5.69
C LYS A 373 -11.17 11.33 4.24
N VAL A 374 -12.26 10.81 3.69
CA VAL A 374 -12.84 11.27 2.42
C VAL A 374 -13.93 12.29 2.71
N LEU A 375 -13.82 13.48 2.12
CA LEU A 375 -14.88 14.47 2.10
C LEU A 375 -15.84 14.15 0.96
N ALA A 376 -17.13 14.02 1.26
CA ALA A 376 -18.19 13.80 0.27
C ALA A 376 -19.34 14.78 0.53
N GLU A 377 -20.30 14.87 -0.39
CA GLU A 377 -21.50 15.67 -0.25
C GLU A 377 -22.75 14.81 -0.31
N VAL A 378 -23.73 15.10 0.57
CA VAL A 378 -25.06 14.50 0.51
C VAL A 378 -25.85 15.14 -0.62
N ILE A 379 -26.16 14.36 -1.65
CA ILE A 379 -26.77 14.84 -2.89
C ILE A 379 -28.24 14.43 -3.06
N SER A 380 -28.73 13.46 -2.29
CA SER A 380 -30.15 13.08 -2.27
C SER A 380 -30.55 12.37 -0.98
N SER A 381 -31.83 12.42 -0.64
CA SER A 381 -32.44 11.72 0.50
C SER A 381 -33.61 10.86 0.03
N TYR A 382 -33.79 9.69 0.65
CA TYR A 382 -34.87 8.76 0.36
C TYR A 382 -35.50 8.28 1.67
N PRO A 383 -36.35 9.12 2.30
CA PRO A 383 -37.04 8.75 3.54
C PRO A 383 -37.83 7.45 3.37
N GLY A 384 -37.74 6.55 4.35
CA GLY A 384 -38.44 5.26 4.35
C GLY A 384 -37.92 4.19 3.38
N ARG A 385 -36.88 4.49 2.57
CA ARG A 385 -36.23 3.47 1.73
C ARG A 385 -35.24 2.65 2.57
N GLY A 386 -35.18 1.34 2.34
CA GLY A 386 -34.32 0.43 3.10
C GLY A 386 -35.02 -0.18 4.32
N THR A 387 -34.28 -0.88 5.17
CA THR A 387 -34.85 -1.64 6.30
C THR A 387 -34.81 -0.89 7.63
N LYS A 388 -34.18 0.30 7.69
CA LYS A 388 -33.98 1.07 8.92
C LYS A 388 -34.39 2.52 8.73
N LEU A 389 -35.04 3.10 9.74
CA LEU A 389 -35.33 4.53 9.79
C LEU A 389 -34.03 5.34 9.95
N PRO A 390 -33.94 6.56 9.39
CA PRO A 390 -35.00 7.33 8.71
C PRO A 390 -35.15 7.01 7.21
N GLY A 391 -34.30 6.12 6.68
CA GLY A 391 -34.24 5.76 5.27
C GLY A 391 -32.79 5.76 4.79
N GLU A 392 -32.57 6.12 3.53
CA GLU A 392 -31.25 6.13 2.91
C GLU A 392 -30.90 7.49 2.31
N GLN A 393 -29.62 7.76 2.12
CA GLN A 393 -29.14 8.96 1.43
C GLN A 393 -28.09 8.64 0.38
N LEU A 394 -27.92 9.51 -0.59
CA LEU A 394 -26.93 9.39 -1.65
C LEU A 394 -25.81 10.40 -1.41
N ILE A 395 -24.57 9.95 -1.58
CA ILE A 395 -23.39 10.81 -1.59
C ILE A 395 -22.61 10.66 -2.90
N ASN A 396 -21.88 11.71 -3.28
CA ASN A 396 -20.99 11.71 -4.45
C ASN A 396 -19.62 11.05 -4.18
N ALA A 397 -19.60 9.97 -3.40
CA ALA A 397 -18.40 9.17 -3.16
C ALA A 397 -18.72 7.67 -3.32
N GLY A 398 -18.34 7.13 -4.48
CA GLY A 398 -18.49 5.72 -4.83
C GLY A 398 -17.21 4.90 -4.68
N VAL A 399 -17.12 3.81 -5.44
CA VAL A 399 -15.94 2.91 -5.49
C VAL A 399 -14.67 3.67 -5.82
N ILE A 400 -14.71 4.63 -6.75
CA ILE A 400 -13.49 5.38 -7.11
C ILE A 400 -13.02 6.21 -5.91
N ALA A 401 -13.92 6.80 -5.14
CA ALA A 401 -13.58 7.64 -4.00
C ALA A 401 -13.18 6.85 -2.72
N LEU A 402 -13.81 5.71 -2.46
CA LEU A 402 -13.67 4.97 -1.18
C LEU A 402 -12.97 3.62 -1.30
N ALA A 403 -12.67 3.19 -2.53
CA ALA A 403 -12.37 1.80 -2.87
C ALA A 403 -13.54 0.84 -2.55
N ARG A 404 -13.48 -0.38 -3.09
CA ARG A 404 -14.42 -1.47 -2.73
C ARG A 404 -13.71 -2.49 -1.85
N GLU A 405 -13.25 -2.01 -0.70
CA GLU A 405 -12.58 -2.84 0.30
C GLU A 405 -13.59 -3.34 1.33
N PHE A 406 -13.37 -4.57 1.81
CA PHE A 406 -14.12 -5.16 2.91
C PHE A 406 -13.28 -5.08 4.18
N GLY A 407 -13.93 -4.82 5.31
CA GLY A 407 -13.31 -4.84 6.63
C GLY A 407 -14.24 -5.48 7.66
N PRO A 408 -13.73 -5.77 8.87
CA PRO A 408 -14.55 -6.38 9.92
C PRO A 408 -15.67 -5.46 10.43
N LEU A 409 -15.50 -4.13 10.32
CA LEU A 409 -16.57 -3.17 10.63
C LEU A 409 -17.56 -3.08 9.45
N PRO A 410 -18.88 -2.91 9.70
CA PRO A 410 -19.87 -2.87 8.63
C PRO A 410 -19.73 -1.69 7.65
N GLY A 411 -20.10 -1.92 6.38
CA GLY A 411 -20.12 -0.92 5.32
C GLY A 411 -18.79 -0.75 4.58
N HIS A 412 -18.71 0.26 3.72
CA HIS A 412 -17.50 0.64 2.96
C HIS A 412 -16.83 1.93 3.47
N GLY A 413 -17.42 2.53 4.50
CA GLY A 413 -16.94 3.72 5.17
C GLY A 413 -17.93 4.15 6.23
N ARG A 414 -17.48 4.96 7.19
CA ARG A 414 -18.33 5.45 8.30
C ARG A 414 -18.30 6.97 8.37
N ILE A 415 -19.46 7.58 8.57
CA ILE A 415 -19.53 9.02 8.80
C ILE A 415 -18.86 9.35 10.14
N TYR A 416 -17.88 10.25 10.08
CA TYR A 416 -17.15 10.78 11.23
C TYR A 416 -17.58 12.21 11.57
N SER A 417 -18.02 12.97 10.57
CA SER A 417 -18.44 14.36 10.72
C SER A 417 -19.52 14.67 9.68
N PRO A 418 -20.54 15.50 10.00
CA PRO A 418 -20.75 16.22 11.27
C PRO A 418 -21.10 15.31 12.45
N LYS A 419 -20.90 15.81 13.69
CA LYS A 419 -21.27 15.10 14.91
C LYS A 419 -22.79 14.89 14.96
N GLY A 420 -23.23 13.79 15.56
CA GLY A 420 -24.65 13.39 15.63
C GLY A 420 -25.10 12.46 14.49
N TYR A 421 -24.27 12.30 13.44
CA TYR A 421 -24.55 11.44 12.28
C TYR A 421 -23.64 10.20 12.21
N GLU A 422 -22.96 9.85 13.30
CA GLU A 422 -22.00 8.73 13.36
C GLU A 422 -22.64 7.33 13.22
N ASN A 423 -23.98 7.26 13.24
CA ASN A 423 -24.75 6.06 12.94
C ASN A 423 -24.85 5.78 11.42
N TRP A 424 -24.47 6.74 10.56
CA TRP A 424 -24.49 6.52 9.12
C TRP A 424 -23.22 5.80 8.65
N ILE A 425 -23.40 4.78 7.83
CA ILE A 425 -22.33 4.09 7.09
C ILE A 425 -22.59 4.16 5.60
N VAL A 426 -21.55 4.01 4.79
CA VAL A 426 -21.68 3.79 3.35
C VAL A 426 -22.02 2.32 3.13
N GLY A 427 -23.32 2.02 3.11
CA GLY A 427 -23.81 0.64 3.05
C GLY A 427 -23.65 0.00 1.67
N ARG A 428 -23.69 0.79 0.60
CA ARG A 428 -23.55 0.29 -0.79
C ARG A 428 -22.77 1.27 -1.67
N LEU A 429 -22.11 0.73 -2.70
CA LEU A 429 -21.28 1.49 -3.63
C LEU A 429 -21.58 1.16 -5.10
N SER A 430 -21.83 2.21 -5.89
CA SER A 430 -21.63 2.23 -7.34
C SER A 430 -20.33 3.00 -7.67
N GLN A 431 -19.99 3.18 -8.94
CA GLN A 431 -18.71 3.77 -9.34
C GLN A 431 -18.45 5.15 -8.71
N GLU A 432 -19.37 6.10 -8.86
CA GLU A 432 -19.28 7.47 -8.33
C GLU A 432 -20.24 7.75 -7.16
N HIS A 433 -21.14 6.80 -6.87
CA HIS A 433 -22.23 6.99 -5.93
C HIS A 433 -22.10 6.07 -4.73
N GLY A 434 -22.23 6.64 -3.53
CA GLY A 434 -22.34 5.89 -2.28
C GLY A 434 -23.76 6.01 -1.72
N ILE A 435 -24.31 4.91 -1.21
CA ILE A 435 -25.57 4.92 -0.48
C ILE A 435 -25.27 4.86 1.01
N LEU A 436 -25.66 5.92 1.72
CA LEU A 436 -25.67 5.95 3.17
C LEU A 436 -26.87 5.14 3.69
N THR A 437 -26.60 4.30 4.68
CA THR A 437 -27.60 3.50 5.41
C THR A 437 -27.33 3.61 6.91
N PRO A 438 -28.36 3.60 7.78
CA PRO A 438 -28.18 3.53 9.23
C PRO A 438 -27.50 2.21 9.65
N LEU A 439 -26.51 2.29 10.53
CA LEU A 439 -25.81 1.14 11.09
C LEU A 439 -26.70 0.38 12.08
N GLU A 440 -27.32 1.10 13.01
CA GLU A 440 -28.27 0.58 14.01
C GLU A 440 -29.66 1.19 13.82
N GLU A 441 -30.70 0.55 14.35
CA GLU A 441 -32.09 1.07 14.41
C GLU A 441 -32.28 2.22 15.40
N LYS A 442 -31.19 2.90 15.76
CA LYS A 442 -31.25 4.12 16.55
C LYS A 442 -31.84 5.24 15.70
N ALA A 443 -32.71 6.07 16.29
CA ALA A 443 -33.22 7.27 15.65
C ALA A 443 -32.05 8.21 15.30
N THR A 444 -31.58 8.13 14.05
CA THR A 444 -30.68 9.09 13.43
C THR A 444 -31.51 9.95 12.48
N GLU A 445 -31.17 11.23 12.36
CA GLU A 445 -31.88 12.11 11.43
C GLU A 445 -31.28 12.02 10.04
N LEU A 446 -32.04 12.44 9.02
CA LEU A 446 -31.49 12.63 7.69
C LEU A 446 -30.50 13.79 7.72
N ILE A 447 -29.36 13.61 7.07
CA ILE A 447 -28.36 14.66 6.91
C ILE A 447 -28.91 15.68 5.89
N PRO A 448 -28.89 17.00 6.13
CA PRO A 448 -29.37 17.99 5.16
C PRO A 448 -28.67 17.87 3.80
N LEU A 449 -29.40 18.10 2.71
CA LEU A 449 -28.84 18.13 1.36
C LEU A 449 -27.74 19.19 1.24
N GLY A 450 -26.69 18.91 0.46
CA GLY A 450 -25.51 19.77 0.31
C GLY A 450 -24.53 19.71 1.48
N THR A 451 -24.84 18.98 2.55
CA THR A 451 -23.92 18.83 3.68
C THR A 451 -22.67 18.08 3.26
N LYS A 452 -21.50 18.66 3.56
CA LYS A 452 -20.22 17.98 3.45
C LYS A 452 -20.04 17.02 4.62
N VAL A 453 -19.79 15.75 4.33
CA VAL A 453 -19.54 14.70 5.32
C VAL A 453 -18.10 14.22 5.23
N LYS A 454 -17.48 13.92 6.37
CA LYS A 454 -16.17 13.26 6.44
C LYS A 454 -16.38 11.77 6.69
N ILE A 455 -15.80 10.94 5.85
CA ILE A 455 -15.96 9.49 5.86
C ILE A 455 -14.61 8.86 6.20
N VAL A 456 -14.57 8.01 7.21
CA VAL A 456 -13.42 7.13 7.45
C VAL A 456 -13.57 5.92 6.53
N PRO A 457 -12.62 5.68 5.61
CA PRO A 457 -12.71 4.55 4.68
C PRO A 457 -12.36 3.23 5.38
N GLN A 458 -12.71 2.11 4.73
CA GLN A 458 -12.29 0.78 5.20
C GLN A 458 -10.78 0.60 5.22
N HIS A 459 -10.11 1.00 4.13
CA HIS A 459 -8.68 0.80 3.95
C HIS A 459 -8.06 2.04 3.32
N SER A 460 -7.28 2.77 4.11
CA SER A 460 -6.70 4.06 3.73
C SER A 460 -5.68 3.96 2.60
N CYS A 461 -4.91 2.86 2.49
CA CYS A 461 -3.90 2.71 1.44
C CYS A 461 -4.52 2.70 0.03
N ILE A 462 -5.59 1.91 -0.15
CA ILE A 462 -6.27 1.78 -1.44
C ILE A 462 -7.16 2.99 -1.71
N THR A 463 -7.83 3.51 -0.68
CA THR A 463 -8.60 4.76 -0.80
C THR A 463 -7.71 5.91 -1.24
N ALA A 464 -6.56 6.09 -0.58
CA ALA A 464 -5.64 7.15 -0.91
C ALA A 464 -5.18 7.03 -2.35
N ALA A 465 -4.91 5.81 -2.86
CA ALA A 465 -4.46 5.55 -4.23
C ALA A 465 -5.34 6.18 -5.34
N SER A 466 -6.63 6.38 -5.08
CA SER A 466 -7.56 7.01 -6.02
C SER A 466 -7.41 8.52 -6.16
N TYR A 467 -6.68 9.17 -5.26
CA TYR A 467 -6.59 10.63 -5.24
C TYR A 467 -5.27 11.14 -5.80
N PRO A 468 -5.28 12.10 -6.74
CA PRO A 468 -4.07 12.69 -7.32
C PRO A 468 -3.36 13.71 -6.40
N TRP A 469 -4.00 14.14 -5.32
CA TRP A 469 -3.44 14.95 -4.24
C TRP A 469 -4.31 14.83 -2.99
N TYR A 470 -3.75 15.23 -1.84
CA TYR A 470 -4.43 15.25 -0.55
C TYR A 470 -4.49 16.68 -0.03
N PHE A 471 -5.65 17.10 0.48
CA PHE A 471 -5.80 18.35 1.20
C PHE A 471 -5.38 18.16 2.65
N VAL A 472 -4.46 18.98 3.12
CA VAL A 472 -3.85 18.81 4.44
C VAL A 472 -4.37 19.88 5.39
N VAL A 473 -4.73 19.49 6.61
CA VAL A 473 -5.18 20.38 7.68
C VAL A 473 -4.37 20.10 8.96
N ASP A 474 -4.33 21.04 9.91
CA ASP A 474 -3.80 20.83 11.26
C ASP A 474 -4.90 21.02 12.31
N ASN A 475 -5.50 19.94 12.81
CA ASN A 475 -6.54 19.98 13.84
C ASN A 475 -7.66 21.02 13.56
N GLY A 476 -8.25 20.98 12.37
CA GLY A 476 -9.23 21.98 11.95
C GLY A 476 -9.87 21.71 10.59
N ASN A 477 -10.43 22.75 9.99
CA ASN A 477 -11.10 22.70 8.68
C ASN A 477 -10.43 23.61 7.64
N THR A 478 -9.31 24.25 7.95
CA THR A 478 -8.60 25.11 7.00
C THR A 478 -7.46 24.34 6.36
N VAL A 479 -7.35 24.37 5.03
CA VAL A 479 -6.24 23.76 4.29
C VAL A 479 -4.93 24.51 4.57
N VAL A 480 -3.91 23.79 5.00
CA VAL A 480 -2.57 24.31 5.34
C VAL A 480 -1.46 23.84 4.40
N ASP A 481 -1.70 22.79 3.61
CA ASP A 481 -0.77 22.24 2.63
C ASP A 481 -1.51 21.33 1.64
N ILE A 482 -0.83 20.96 0.55
CA ILE A 482 -1.27 19.95 -0.41
C ILE A 482 -0.17 18.91 -0.56
N TRP A 483 -0.48 17.64 -0.39
CA TRP A 483 0.47 16.55 -0.63
C TRP A 483 0.18 15.86 -1.95
N VAL A 484 1.20 15.70 -2.80
CA VAL A 484 1.06 15.08 -4.12
C VAL A 484 1.73 13.70 -4.10
N PRO A 485 0.94 12.62 -4.10
CA PRO A 485 1.47 11.27 -3.99
C PRO A 485 2.09 10.76 -5.29
N TRP A 486 2.98 9.79 -5.18
CA TRP A 486 3.45 8.98 -6.31
C TRP A 486 2.44 7.88 -6.62
N ARG A 487 2.29 7.57 -7.91
CA ARG A 487 1.29 6.65 -8.48
C ARG A 487 1.90 5.80 -9.58
N GLY A 488 1.33 4.64 -9.84
CA GLY A 488 1.84 3.71 -10.85
C GLY A 488 3.04 2.88 -10.38
N TRP A 489 3.81 2.38 -11.34
CA TRP A 489 4.89 1.40 -11.16
C TRP A 489 6.19 1.79 -11.84
#